data_AF-A0A2P5K1S9-F1
#
_entry.id   AF-A0A2P5K1S9-F1
#
_cell.length_a   1.000
_cell.length_b   1.000
_cell.length_c   1.000
_cell.angle_alpha   90.00
_cell.angle_beta   90.00
_cell.angle_gamma   90.00
#
_symmetry.space_group_name_H-M   'P 1'
#
loop_
_entity.id
_entity.type
_entity.pdbx_description
1 polymer ?
#
loop_
_entity_poly.entity_id
_entity_poly.type
_entity_poly.pdbx_seq_one_letter_code
_entity_poly.pdbx_strand_id
1 'polypeptide(L)'
;MNAMKHVLSEIRNGNTVNTLAREMDVNTSTLLALIDFLVHEGYLEQVSMNNCTGCGSNCHDGSCKPETKIYAITPKGVQYIT
;
A
#
# COMPACT_ATOMS: atom_id res chain seq x y z
N MET A 1 18.64 4.77 9.09
CA MET A 1 17.44 5.19 8.34
C MET A 1 16.22 4.65 9.10
N ASN A 2 15.24 5.48 9.45
CA ASN A 2 14.05 5.03 10.20
C ASN A 2 13.15 4.17 9.28
N ALA A 3 12.72 2.99 9.75
CA ALA A 3 11.84 2.08 9.00
C ALA A 3 10.60 2.79 8.43
N MET A 4 9.99 3.70 9.20
CA MET A 4 8.84 4.50 8.72
C MET A 4 9.21 5.41 7.56
N LYS A 5 10.35 6.12 7.64
CA LYS A 5 10.82 7.01 6.56
C LYS A 5 11.12 6.22 5.28
N HIS A 6 11.68 5.02 5.43
CA HIS A 6 11.96 4.14 4.29
C HIS A 6 10.67 3.67 3.63
N VAL A 7 9.71 3.12 4.39
CA VAL A 7 8.41 2.67 3.88
C VAL A 7 7.67 3.80 3.15
N LEU A 8 7.61 5.00 3.74
CA LEU A 8 6.96 6.16 3.13
C LEU A 8 7.64 6.59 1.81
N SER A 9 8.98 6.50 1.75
CA SER A 9 9.73 6.84 0.53
C SER A 9 9.47 5.83 -0.58
N GLU A 10 9.41 4.54 -0.26
CA GLU A 10 9.18 3.48 -1.25
C GLU A 10 7.74 3.50 -1.77
N ILE A 11 6.76 3.78 -0.92
CA ILE A 11 5.37 3.98 -1.34
C ILE A 11 5.26 5.21 -2.26
N ARG A 12 5.96 6.31 -1.95
CA ARG A 12 6.02 7.48 -2.85
C ARG A 12 6.62 7.14 -4.22
N ASN A 13 7.55 6.20 -4.28
CA ASN A 13 8.18 5.74 -5.52
C ASN A 13 7.30 4.74 -6.30
N GLY A 14 6.13 4.35 -5.78
CA GLY A 14 5.20 3.42 -6.43
C GLY A 14 5.56 1.95 -6.25
N ASN A 15 6.43 1.61 -5.29
CA ASN A 15 6.79 0.23 -5.03
C ASN A 15 5.66 -0.55 -4.35
N THR A 16 5.57 -1.84 -4.66
CA THR A 16 4.55 -2.73 -4.08
C THR A 16 4.96 -3.22 -2.69
N VAL A 17 3.98 -3.55 -1.84
CA VAL A 17 4.22 -4.14 -0.51
C VAL A 17 5.11 -5.38 -0.59
N ASN A 18 4.94 -6.23 -1.61
CA ASN A 18 5.75 -7.43 -1.77
C ASN A 18 7.22 -7.14 -2.12
N THR A 19 7.45 -6.13 -2.97
CA THR A 19 8.82 -5.67 -3.27
C THR A 19 9.49 -5.12 -2.02
N LEU A 20 8.78 -4.25 -1.30
CA LEU A 20 9.28 -3.60 -0.10
C LEU A 20 9.57 -4.58 1.04
N ALA A 21 8.71 -5.60 1.24
CA ALA A 21 8.93 -6.62 2.25
C ALA A 21 10.24 -7.40 2.00
N ARG A 22 10.54 -7.70 0.73
CA ARG A 22 11.79 -8.37 0.33
C ARG A 22 13.01 -7.48 0.53
N GLU A 23 12.93 -6.21 0.15
CA GLU A 23 14.04 -5.25 0.31
C GLU A 23 14.37 -5.00 1.78
N MET A 24 13.36 -4.99 2.65
CA MET A 24 13.53 -4.78 4.08
C MET A 24 13.84 -6.07 4.86
N ASP A 25 13.87 -7.24 4.21
CA ASP A 25 14.00 -8.56 4.84
C ASP A 25 13.00 -8.78 6.00
N VAL A 26 11.74 -8.34 5.78
CA VAL A 26 10.65 -8.53 6.74
C VAL A 26 9.54 -9.37 6.12
N ASN A 27 8.81 -10.09 6.96
CA ASN A 27 7.61 -10.76 6.49
C ASN A 27 6.54 -9.73 6.08
N THR A 28 5.72 -10.10 5.09
CA THR A 28 4.66 -9.24 4.55
C THR A 28 3.68 -8.78 5.64
N SER A 29 3.36 -9.61 6.62
CA SER A 29 2.43 -9.28 7.71
C SER A 29 2.96 -8.15 8.61
N THR A 30 4.26 -8.14 8.90
CA THR A 30 4.93 -7.07 9.66
C THR A 30 4.91 -5.77 8.88
N LEU A 31 5.19 -5.82 7.58
CA LEU A 31 5.11 -4.63 6.74
C LEU A 31 3.67 -4.10 6.63
N LEU A 32 2.68 -4.98 6.50
CA LEU A 32 1.28 -4.59 6.51
C LEU A 32 0.87 -3.94 7.83
N ALA A 33 1.28 -4.48 8.98
CA ALA A 33 1.01 -3.86 10.27
C ALA A 33 1.63 -2.46 10.39
N LEU A 34 2.83 -2.26 9.85
CA LEU A 34 3.48 -0.95 9.80
C LEU A 34 2.74 0.02 8.86
N ILE A 35 2.26 -0.46 7.71
CA ILE A 35 1.45 0.34 6.78
C ILE A 35 0.11 0.73 7.44
N ASP A 36 -0.57 -0.21 8.09
CA ASP A 36 -1.82 0.05 8.81
C ASP A 36 -1.62 1.11 9.91
N PHE A 37 -0.50 1.05 10.63
CA PHE A 37 -0.11 2.10 11.58
C PHE A 37 0.10 3.45 10.89
N LEU A 38 0.82 3.49 9.76
CA LEU A 38 1.07 4.74 9.01
C LEU A 38 -0.22 5.35 8.42
N VAL A 39 -1.19 4.51 8.04
CA VAL A 39 -2.53 4.93 7.63
C VAL A 39 -3.30 5.49 8.83
N HIS A 40 -3.29 4.79 9.97
CA HIS A 40 -3.96 5.25 11.19
C HIS A 40 -3.43 6.61 11.66
N GLU A 41 -2.11 6.80 11.59
CA GLU A 41 -1.44 8.06 11.92
C GLU A 41 -1.60 9.13 10.82
N GLY A 42 -2.22 8.83 9.68
CA GLY A 42 -2.47 9.78 8.60
C GLY A 42 -1.23 10.18 7.78
N TYR A 43 -0.16 9.39 7.81
CA TYR A 43 0.98 9.55 6.90
C TYR A 43 0.71 8.95 5.51
N LEU A 44 -0.18 7.96 5.45
CA LEU A 44 -0.68 7.32 4.24
C LEU A 44 -2.20 7.39 4.19
N GLU A 45 -2.75 7.29 2.99
CA GLU A 45 -4.17 7.04 2.75
C GLU A 45 -4.33 5.78 1.89
N GLN A 46 -5.33 4.95 2.20
CA GLN A 46 -5.66 3.79 1.39
C GLN A 46 -6.53 4.23 0.21
N VAL A 47 -6.07 3.95 -1.00
CA VAL A 47 -6.80 4.21 -2.24
C VAL A 47 -7.47 2.92 -2.67
N SER A 48 -8.80 2.85 -2.54
CA SER A 48 -9.59 1.75 -3.09
C SER A 48 -9.77 1.96 -4.60
N MET A 49 -9.19 1.08 -5.41
CA MET A 49 -9.47 1.08 -6.84
C MET A 49 -10.77 0.30 -7.10
N ASN A 50 -11.92 0.95 -6.85
CA ASN A 50 -13.25 0.39 -7.17
C ASN A 50 -13.54 0.48 -8.68
N ASN A 51 -12.63 0.01 -9.53
CA ASN A 51 -12.81 0.03 -10.98
C ASN A 51 -13.03 -1.38 -11.52
N CYS A 52 -14.10 -2.01 -11.05
CA CYS A 52 -14.81 -3.04 -11.79
C CYS A 52 -16.22 -2.53 -12.15
N THR A 53 -16.31 -1.45 -12.93
CA THR A 53 -17.56 -0.93 -13.53
C THR A 53 -18.13 -1.85 -14.63
N GLY A 54 -17.75 -3.13 -14.66
CA GLY A 54 -18.11 -4.07 -15.72
C GLY A 54 -18.16 -5.55 -15.31
N CYS A 55 -18.15 -5.88 -14.02
CA CYS A 55 -18.42 -7.25 -13.57
C CYS A 55 -19.93 -7.53 -13.64
N GLY A 56 -20.42 -7.76 -14.86
CA GLY A 56 -21.72 -8.40 -15.07
C GLY A 56 -21.72 -9.79 -14.41
N SER A 57 -22.91 -10.30 -14.12
CA SER A 57 -23.22 -11.49 -13.29
C SER A 57 -22.59 -12.84 -13.69
N ASN A 58 -21.63 -12.85 -14.62
CA ASN A 58 -20.95 -14.03 -15.17
C ASN A 58 -19.43 -13.98 -15.01
N CYS A 59 -18.92 -13.53 -13.85
CA CYS A 59 -17.51 -13.73 -13.49
C CYS A 59 -17.29 -15.22 -13.11
N HIS A 60 -17.36 -16.11 -14.10
CA HIS A 60 -17.22 -17.56 -13.90
C HIS A 60 -15.76 -18.06 -13.97
N ASP A 61 -14.81 -17.16 -14.22
CA ASP A 61 -13.42 -17.51 -14.44
C ASP A 61 -12.51 -16.53 -13.71
N GLY A 62 -12.27 -16.78 -12.41
CA GLY A 62 -11.14 -16.34 -11.56
C GLY A 62 -10.45 -14.97 -11.72
N SER A 63 -11.02 -14.05 -12.50
CA SER A 63 -10.34 -12.88 -13.07
C SER A 63 -10.66 -11.57 -12.34
N CYS A 64 -11.54 -11.64 -11.34
CA CYS A 64 -11.58 -10.65 -10.27
C CYS A 64 -10.31 -10.80 -9.45
N LYS A 65 -9.24 -10.15 -9.88
CA LYS A 65 -8.03 -10.03 -9.06
C LYS A 65 -8.46 -9.44 -7.71
N PRO A 66 -8.03 -10.03 -6.59
CA PRO A 66 -8.35 -9.49 -5.27
C PRO A 66 -7.96 -8.02 -5.24
N GLU A 67 -8.78 -7.21 -4.60
CA GLU A 67 -8.59 -5.77 -4.43
C GLU A 67 -7.12 -5.47 -4.10
N THR A 68 -6.36 -5.00 -5.08
CA THR A 68 -5.00 -4.54 -4.83
C THR A 68 -5.12 -3.29 -3.99
N LYS A 69 -4.82 -3.39 -2.69
CA LYS A 69 -4.76 -2.21 -1.82
C LYS A 69 -3.61 -1.32 -2.29
N ILE A 70 -3.95 -0.12 -2.75
CA ILE A 70 -3.00 0.91 -3.14
C ILE A 70 -2.93 1.93 -1.99
N TYR A 71 -1.75 2.47 -1.73
CA TYR A 71 -1.55 3.50 -0.71
C TYR A 71 -0.95 4.74 -1.36
N ALA A 72 -1.47 5.91 -1.00
CA ALA A 72 -0.92 7.19 -1.42
C ALA A 72 -0.32 7.92 -0.21
N ILE A 73 0.76 8.67 -0.45
CA ILE A 73 1.40 9.47 0.60
C ILE A 73 0.64 10.78 0.82
N THR A 74 0.34 11.10 2.08
CA THR A 74 -0.34 12.36 2.44
C THR A 74 0.67 13.52 2.53
N PRO A 75 0.22 14.79 2.58
CA PRO A 75 1.11 15.92 2.86
C PRO A 75 1.90 15.76 4.18
N LYS A 76 1.28 15.17 5.22
CA LYS A 76 1.95 14.84 6.49
C LYS A 76 3.06 13.81 6.27
N GLY A 77 2.80 12.78 5.47
CA GLY A 77 3.81 11.80 5.03
C GLY A 77 5.00 12.43 4.33
N VAL A 78 4.75 13.35 3.39
CA VAL A 78 5.79 14.07 2.65
C VAL A 78 6.66 14.92 3.58
N GLN A 79 6.05 15.65 4.52
CA GLN A 79 6.79 16.45 5.50
C GLN A 79 7.67 15.58 6.40
N TYR A 80 7.22 14.37 6.74
CA TYR A 80 7.97 13.46 7.61
C TYR A 80 9.22 12.86 6.95
N ILE A 81 9.18 12.62 5.63
CA ILE A 81 10.33 12.08 4.88
C ILE A 81 11.32 13.16 4.42
N THR A 82 10.91 14.44 4.44
CA THR A 82 11.80 15.59 4.21
C THR A 82 12.70 15.81 5.44
#